data_AF-A0A7V2F593-F1
#
_entry.id   AF-A0A7V2F593-F1
#
_cell.length_a   1.000
_cell.length_b   1.000
_cell.length_c   1.000
_cell.angle_alpha   90.00
_cell.angle_beta   90.00
_cell.angle_gamma   90.00
#
_symmetry.space_group_name_H-M   'P 1'
#
loop_
_entity.id
_entity.type
_entity.pdbx_description
1 polymer ?
#
loop_
_entity_poly.entity_id
_entity_poly.type
_entity_poly.pdbx_seq_one_letter_code
_entity_poly.pdbx_strand_id
1 'polypeptide(L)'
;RNGAVAIAAAISPYRAIRAENRAAIERYVEVYVKAPIETLIERDIKGMYKKALAGEIENFTGVSDPYEEPLNPEILIESDKESVEESTDKIIRTLELMGLVPGAPAESEYSEEEEEKIKARLKDLGYL
;
A
#
# COMPACT_ATOMS: atom_id res chain seq x y z
N ARG A 1 -13.75 4.81 20.23
CA ARG A 1 -12.47 4.70 19.47
C ARG A 1 -11.33 5.04 20.44
N ASN A 2 -10.24 4.25 20.49
CA ASN A 2 -9.19 4.34 21.53
C ASN A 2 -7.95 5.18 21.13
N GLY A 3 -7.96 5.84 19.97
CA GLY A 3 -6.84 6.66 19.50
C GLY A 3 -5.59 5.88 19.08
N ALA A 4 -5.60 4.54 19.14
CA ALA A 4 -4.50 3.69 18.71
C ALA A 4 -4.39 3.63 17.18
N VAL A 5 -3.16 3.44 16.69
CA VAL A 5 -2.86 3.11 15.30
C VAL A 5 -2.97 1.60 15.12
N ALA A 6 -3.68 1.16 14.09
CA ALA A 6 -3.78 -0.25 13.70
C ALA A 6 -3.21 -0.42 12.29
N ILE A 7 -2.33 -1.40 12.11
CA ILE A 7 -1.73 -1.75 10.82
C ILE A 7 -2.25 -3.13 10.41
N ALA A 8 -2.82 -3.25 9.22
CA ALA A 8 -3.31 -4.50 8.67
C ALA A 8 -2.62 -4.79 7.34
N ALA A 9 -1.85 -5.87 7.27
CA ALA A 9 -1.21 -6.37 6.06
C ALA A 9 -1.98 -7.59 5.52
N ALA A 10 -3.04 -7.33 4.77
CA ALA A 10 -3.89 -8.35 4.16
C ALA A 10 -3.90 -8.22 2.64
N ILE A 11 -4.13 -9.33 1.92
CA ILE A 11 -4.22 -9.31 0.45
C ILE A 11 -5.37 -8.40 -0.01
N SER A 12 -6.55 -8.52 0.64
CA SER A 12 -7.72 -7.67 0.39
C SER A 12 -8.02 -7.42 -1.09
N PRO A 13 -8.24 -8.47 -1.91
CA PRO A 13 -8.19 -8.36 -3.37
C PRO A 13 -9.32 -7.52 -3.98
N TYR A 14 -10.48 -7.46 -3.33
CA TYR A 14 -11.68 -6.81 -3.86
C TYR A 14 -11.80 -5.35 -3.41
N ARG A 15 -11.95 -4.42 -4.37
CA ARG A 15 -12.15 -2.98 -4.10
C ARG A 15 -13.36 -2.71 -3.24
N ALA A 16 -14.44 -3.48 -3.41
CA ALA A 16 -15.68 -3.29 -2.66
C ALA A 16 -15.46 -3.42 -1.14
N ILE A 17 -14.68 -4.40 -0.71
CA ILE A 17 -14.38 -4.63 0.72
C ILE A 17 -13.45 -3.52 1.25
N ARG A 18 -12.48 -3.07 0.46
CA ARG A 18 -11.63 -1.94 0.85
C ARG A 18 -12.43 -0.63 0.95
N ALA A 19 -13.41 -0.42 0.07
CA ALA A 19 -14.32 0.72 0.13
C ALA A 19 -15.24 0.67 1.37
N GLU A 20 -15.76 -0.51 1.74
CA GLU A 20 -16.50 -0.70 2.98
C GLU A 20 -15.65 -0.34 4.21
N ASN A 21 -14.42 -0.84 4.26
CA ASN A 21 -13.47 -0.51 5.34
C ASN A 21 -13.20 1.00 5.40
N ARG A 22 -12.95 1.65 4.26
CA ARG A 22 -12.75 3.10 4.15
C ARG A 22 -13.96 3.88 4.67
N ALA A 23 -15.18 3.43 4.39
CA ALA A 23 -16.40 4.07 4.87
C ALA A 23 -16.63 3.85 6.38
N ALA A 24 -16.24 2.70 6.92
CA ALA A 24 -16.42 2.36 8.34
C ALA A 24 -15.34 2.97 9.25
N ILE A 25 -14.15 3.26 8.73
CA ILE A 25 -12.98 3.70 9.49
C ILE A 25 -12.72 5.19 9.22
N GLU A 26 -13.04 6.05 10.20
CA GLU A 26 -12.83 7.51 10.13
C GLU A 26 -11.44 7.97 9.66
N ARG A 27 -10.37 7.31 10.12
CA ARG A 27 -8.99 7.59 9.72
C ARG A 27 -8.44 6.36 9.02
N TYR A 28 -8.66 6.29 7.71
CA TYR A 28 -8.27 5.17 6.87
C TYR A 28 -7.24 5.63 5.84
N VAL A 29 -6.13 4.91 5.75
CA VAL A 29 -5.06 5.14 4.78
C VAL A 29 -4.81 3.82 4.06
N GLU A 30 -5.02 3.83 2.75
CA GLU A 30 -4.79 2.67 1.87
C GLU A 30 -3.38 2.74 1.30
N VAL A 31 -2.56 1.78 1.71
CA VAL A 31 -1.21 1.57 1.17
C VAL A 31 -1.28 0.44 0.15
N TYR A 32 -1.10 0.77 -1.12
CA TYR A 32 -1.02 -0.23 -2.18
C TYR A 32 0.43 -0.66 -2.40
N VAL A 33 0.76 -1.88 -1.94
CA VAL A 33 2.07 -2.50 -2.20
C VAL A 33 1.98 -3.31 -3.49
N LYS A 34 2.46 -2.71 -4.58
CA LYS A 34 2.50 -3.27 -5.92
C LYS A 34 3.83 -3.99 -6.17
N ALA A 35 3.74 -5.09 -6.90
CA ALA A 35 4.83 -5.72 -7.62
C ALA A 35 4.23 -6.50 -8.81
N PRO A 36 4.96 -6.62 -9.94
CA PRO A 36 4.58 -7.52 -11.02
C PRO A 36 4.40 -8.96 -10.53
N ILE A 37 3.47 -9.70 -11.14
CA ILE A 37 3.18 -11.09 -10.76
C ILE A 37 4.42 -11.98 -10.95
N GLU A 38 5.24 -11.68 -11.95
CA GLU A 38 6.50 -12.37 -12.24
C GLU A 38 7.47 -12.25 -11.07
N THR A 39 7.62 -11.04 -10.51
CA THR A 39 8.46 -10.79 -9.33
C THR A 39 7.92 -11.52 -8.09
N LEU A 40 6.59 -11.59 -7.93
CA LEU A 40 5.97 -12.32 -6.83
C LEU A 40 6.18 -13.84 -6.94
N ILE A 41 6.08 -14.39 -8.16
CA ILE A 41 6.36 -15.80 -8.46
C ILE A 41 7.86 -16.12 -8.28
N GLU A 42 8.75 -15.21 -8.65
CA GLU A 42 10.19 -15.39 -8.44
C GLU A 42 10.52 -15.43 -6.95
N ARG A 43 9.94 -14.51 -6.16
CA ARG A 43 10.15 -14.45 -4.71
C ARG A 43 9.59 -15.68 -3.99
N ASP A 44 8.43 -16.20 -4.41
CA ASP A 44 7.62 -17.32 -3.86
C ASP A 44 8.10 -17.92 -2.52
N ILE A 45 8.17 -17.07 -1.49
CA ILE A 45 8.84 -17.35 -0.21
C ILE A 45 8.26 -18.59 0.49
N LYS A 46 6.98 -18.90 0.20
CA LYS A 46 6.23 -19.98 0.81
C LYS A 46 5.92 -21.13 -0.16
N GLY A 47 6.39 -21.07 -1.40
CA GLY A 47 6.06 -22.07 -2.42
C GLY A 47 4.58 -22.09 -2.83
N MET A 48 3.84 -21.01 -2.55
CA MET A 48 2.40 -20.93 -2.77
C MET A 48 2.06 -20.66 -4.22
N TYR A 49 2.84 -19.79 -4.90
CA TYR A 49 2.65 -19.54 -6.33
C TYR A 49 2.91 -20.81 -7.13
N LYS A 50 3.96 -21.56 -6.81
CA LYS A 50 4.24 -22.85 -7.46
C LYS A 50 3.06 -23.81 -7.36
N LYS A 51 2.47 -23.96 -6.17
CA LYS A 51 1.31 -24.84 -5.95
C LYS A 51 0.05 -24.34 -6.67
N ALA A 52 -0.20 -23.03 -6.63
CA ALA A 52 -1.33 -22.43 -7.33
C ALA A 52 -1.24 -22.64 -8.85
N LEU A 53 -0.06 -22.43 -9.44
CA LEU A 53 0.19 -22.65 -10.87
C LEU A 53 0.09 -24.13 -11.28
N ALA A 54 0.38 -25.05 -10.36
CA ALA A 54 0.16 -26.48 -10.55
C ALA A 54 -1.32 -26.91 -10.41
N GLY A 55 -2.21 -25.99 -10.04
CA GLY A 55 -3.63 -26.28 -9.80
C GLY A 55 -3.93 -26.92 -8.44
N GLU A 56 -2.96 -26.95 -7.52
CA GLU A 56 -3.14 -27.53 -6.18
C GLU A 56 -3.85 -26.58 -5.20
N ILE A 57 -3.90 -25.28 -5.53
CA ILE A 57 -4.59 -24.26 -4.74
C ILE A 57 -5.61 -23.54 -5.63
N GLU A 58 -6.89 -23.72 -5.31
CA GLU A 58 -7.99 -23.00 -5.94
C GLU A 58 -8.13 -21.58 -5.37
N ASN A 59 -8.73 -20.68 -6.16
CA ASN A 59 -9.03 -19.29 -5.78
C ASN A 59 -7.80 -18.53 -5.25
N PHE A 60 -6.66 -18.73 -5.89
CA PHE A 60 -5.42 -18.07 -5.52
C PHE A 60 -5.34 -16.68 -6.18
N THR A 61 -5.33 -15.63 -5.36
CA THR A 61 -5.30 -14.24 -5.83
C THR A 61 -4.12 -13.97 -6.75
N GLY A 62 -4.39 -13.37 -7.91
CA GLY A 62 -3.40 -13.09 -8.96
C GLY A 62 -3.13 -14.26 -9.91
N VAL A 63 -3.71 -15.45 -9.67
CA VAL A 63 -3.60 -16.62 -10.54
C VAL A 63 -4.99 -17.10 -10.99
N SER A 64 -5.83 -17.57 -10.06
CA SER A 64 -7.17 -18.09 -10.33
C SER A 64 -8.30 -17.25 -9.70
N ASP A 65 -7.95 -16.25 -8.90
CA ASP A 65 -8.86 -15.24 -8.33
C ASP A 65 -8.28 -13.83 -8.61
N PRO A 66 -9.10 -12.77 -8.83
CA PRO A 66 -8.58 -11.49 -9.28
C PRO A 66 -7.92 -10.70 -8.14
N TYR A 67 -7.04 -9.79 -8.52
CA TYR A 67 -6.62 -8.69 -7.66
C TYR A 67 -7.07 -7.38 -8.31
N GLU A 68 -8.03 -6.69 -7.71
CA GLU A 68 -8.54 -5.42 -8.22
C GLU A 68 -7.68 -4.28 -7.66
N GLU A 69 -6.71 -3.78 -8.43
CA GLU A 69 -5.80 -2.71 -7.97
C GLU A 69 -6.57 -1.49 -7.44
N PRO A 70 -6.24 -0.91 -6.27
CA PRO A 70 -6.96 0.27 -5.78
C PRO A 70 -6.82 1.44 -6.76
N LEU A 71 -7.93 2.15 -6.98
CA LEU A 71 -7.96 3.28 -7.92
C LEU A 71 -7.34 4.53 -7.31
N ASN A 72 -7.64 4.77 -6.03
CA ASN A 72 -7.25 5.97 -5.31
C ASN A 72 -6.54 5.66 -3.97
N PRO A 73 -5.47 4.82 -3.95
CA PRO A 73 -4.73 4.61 -2.71
C PRO A 73 -4.02 5.91 -2.30
N GLU A 74 -3.95 6.19 -1.00
CA GLU A 74 -3.18 7.34 -0.51
C GLU A 74 -1.69 7.16 -0.79
N ILE A 75 -1.19 5.92 -0.69
CA ILE A 75 0.23 5.60 -0.87
C ILE A 75 0.37 4.45 -1.87
N LEU A 76 1.20 4.63 -2.88
CA LEU A 76 1.63 3.57 -3.80
C LEU A 76 3.09 3.21 -3.49
N ILE A 77 3.33 1.94 -3.26
CA ILE A 77 4.64 1.32 -3.11
C ILE A 77 4.88 0.38 -4.29
N GLU A 78 5.97 0.54 -5.01
CA GLU A 78 6.44 -0.35 -6.07
C GLU A 78 7.60 -1.19 -5.54
N SER A 79 7.28 -2.24 -4.79
CA SER A 79 8.24 -3.02 -3.98
C SER A 79 9.29 -3.81 -4.81
N ASP A 80 9.20 -3.78 -6.13
CA ASP A 80 10.20 -4.27 -7.08
C ASP A 80 11.24 -3.19 -7.48
N LYS A 81 10.96 -1.92 -7.18
CA LYS A 81 11.77 -0.75 -7.57
C LYS A 81 12.33 0.04 -6.39
N GLU A 82 11.78 -0.13 -5.20
CA GLU A 82 12.21 0.56 -3.99
C GLU A 82 12.50 -0.41 -2.85
N SER A 83 13.38 0.01 -1.95
CA SER A 83 13.75 -0.66 -0.71
C SER A 83 12.64 -0.56 0.34
N VAL A 84 12.79 -1.32 1.43
CA VAL A 84 11.87 -1.26 2.57
C VAL A 84 11.98 0.08 3.27
N GLU A 85 13.18 0.62 3.36
CA GLU A 85 13.50 1.92 3.95
C GLU A 85 12.79 3.03 3.16
N GLU A 86 13.03 3.15 1.85
CA GLU A 86 12.36 4.13 0.97
C GLU A 86 10.82 4.02 1.03
N SER A 87 10.31 2.79 1.07
CA SER A 87 8.86 2.55 1.21
C SER A 87 8.31 3.04 2.54
N THR A 88 9.01 2.74 3.63
CA THR A 88 8.60 3.08 5.00
C THR A 88 8.62 4.59 5.17
N ASP A 89 9.66 5.22 4.68
CA ASP A 89 9.83 6.66 4.65
C ASP A 89 8.63 7.30 3.94
N LYS A 90 8.35 6.91 2.69
CA LYS A 90 7.20 7.43 1.93
C LYS A 90 5.87 7.30 2.70
N ILE A 91 5.66 6.19 3.41
CA ILE A 91 4.47 6.00 4.27
C ILE A 91 4.46 7.02 5.40
N ILE A 92 5.53 7.11 6.19
CA ILE A 92 5.62 8.04 7.32
C ILE A 92 5.40 9.47 6.86
N ARG A 93 6.10 9.91 5.80
CA ARG A 93 5.96 11.27 5.28
C ARG A 93 4.54 11.61 4.84
N THR A 94 3.88 10.67 4.18
CA THR A 94 2.48 10.84 3.80
C THR A 94 1.59 11.02 5.04
N LEU A 95 1.79 10.21 6.08
CA LEU A 95 1.04 10.32 7.35
C LEU A 95 1.31 11.65 8.08
N GLU A 96 2.53 12.18 8.02
CA GLU A 96 2.88 13.50 8.58
C GLU A 96 2.13 14.62 7.86
N LEU A 97 2.14 14.62 6.52
CA LEU A 97 1.46 15.63 5.70
C LEU A 97 -0.07 15.57 5.87
N MET A 98 -0.61 14.38 6.13
CA MET A 98 -2.03 14.19 6.50
C MET A 98 -2.34 14.60 7.95
N GLY A 99 -1.34 14.96 8.76
CA GLY A 99 -1.50 15.31 10.17
C GLY A 99 -1.91 14.15 11.08
N LEU A 100 -1.64 12.90 10.64
CA LEU A 100 -1.99 11.69 11.39
C LEU A 100 -0.91 11.30 12.40
N VAL A 101 0.34 11.68 12.14
CA VAL A 101 1.48 11.53 13.05
C VAL A 101 2.25 12.85 13.18
N PRO A 102 3.01 13.08 14.27
CA PRO A 102 3.86 14.26 14.38
C PRO A 102 4.89 14.31 13.25
N GLY A 103 5.06 15.47 12.63
CA GLY A 103 6.12 15.68 11.64
C GLY A 103 7.51 15.65 12.27
N ALA A 104 8.47 15.02 11.59
CA ALA A 104 9.87 15.15 11.91
C ALA A 104 10.34 16.63 11.75
N PRO A 105 11.27 17.11 12.59
CA PRO A 105 11.93 18.39 12.34
C PRO A 105 12.60 18.38 10.95
N ALA A 106 12.70 19.57 10.35
CA ALA A 106 12.84 19.86 8.91
C ALA A 106 14.08 19.32 8.15
N GLU A 107 14.68 18.22 8.56
CA GLU A 107 15.64 17.45 7.76
C GLU A 107 14.84 16.38 7.00
N SER A 108 14.33 16.72 5.82
CA SER A 108 13.67 15.74 4.97
C SER A 108 14.72 14.82 4.34
N GLU A 109 14.65 13.52 4.62
CA GLU A 109 15.50 12.52 3.96
C GLU A 109 15.11 12.26 2.49
N TYR A 110 14.03 12.89 2.01
CA TYR A 110 13.52 12.75 0.63
C TYR A 110 14.19 13.70 -0.35
N SER A 111 14.23 13.28 -1.62
CA SER A 111 14.44 14.21 -2.72
C SER A 111 13.26 15.19 -2.85
N GLU A 112 13.52 16.40 -3.34
CA GLU A 112 12.47 17.38 -3.65
C GLU A 112 11.42 16.81 -4.60
N GLU A 113 11.83 15.92 -5.52
CA GLU A 113 10.95 15.27 -6.47
C GLU A 113 9.94 14.33 -5.78
N GLU A 114 10.38 13.54 -4.80
CA GLU A 114 9.51 12.63 -4.05
C GLU A 114 8.52 13.39 -3.16
N GLU A 115 9.00 14.43 -2.48
CA GLU A 115 8.16 15.31 -1.67
C GLU A 115 7.03 15.92 -2.51
N GLU A 116 7.33 16.41 -3.72
CA GLU A 116 6.33 16.94 -4.63
C GLU A 116 5.36 15.87 -5.14
N LYS A 117 5.82 14.64 -5.39
CA LYS A 117 4.94 13.52 -5.76
C LYS A 117 3.95 13.19 -4.66
N ILE A 118 4.40 13.11 -3.39
CA ILE A 118 3.54 12.84 -2.25
C ILE A 118 2.50 13.96 -2.09
N LYS A 119 2.94 15.22 -2.12
CA LYS A 119 2.04 16.38 -2.02
C LYS A 119 1.03 16.44 -3.15
N ALA A 120 1.47 16.22 -4.39
CA ALA A 120 0.59 16.19 -5.55
C ALA A 120 -0.49 15.12 -5.40
N ARG A 121 -0.12 13.93 -4.92
CA ARG A 121 -1.07 12.85 -4.64
C ARG A 121 -2.07 13.22 -3.55
N LEU A 122 -1.60 13.76 -2.43
CA LEU A 122 -2.49 14.17 -1.34
C LEU A 122 -3.45 15.29 -1.76
N LYS A 123 -2.99 16.22 -2.61
CA LYS A 123 -3.82 17.27 -3.19
C LYS A 123 -4.89 16.74 -4.14
N ASP A 124 -4.54 15.78 -5.00
CA ASP A 124 -5.49 15.08 -5.89
C ASP A 124 -6.60 14.38 -5.10
N LEU A 125 -6.27 13.84 -3.92
CA LEU A 125 -7.22 13.20 -3.02
C LEU A 125 -7.93 14.17 -2.05
N GLY A 126 -7.57 15.45 -2.06
CA GLY A 126 -8.20 16.50 -1.23
C GLY A 126 -7.74 16.56 0.23
N TYR A 127 -6.57 16.02 0.57
CA TYR A 127 -5.97 16.11 1.89
C TYR A 127 -5.14 17.40 2.12
N LEU A 128 -4.64 18.00 1.04
CA LEU A 128 -3.88 19.27 1.00
C LEU A 128 -4.54 20.25 0.03
#